data_AF-A0A7S3JLM5-F1
#
_entry.id   AF-A0A7S3JLM5-F1
#
_cell.length_a   1.000
_cell.length_b   1.000
_cell.length_c   1.000
_cell.angle_alpha   90.00
_cell.angle_beta   90.00
_cell.angle_gamma   90.00
#
_symmetry.space_group_name_H-M   'P 1'
#
loop_
_entity.id
_entity.type
_entity.pdbx_description
1 polymer ?
#
loop_
_entity_poly.entity_id
_entity_poly.type
_entity_poly.pdbx_seq_one_letter_code
_entity_poly.pdbx_strand_id
1 'polypeptide(L)'
;QSEHPYFLPDQLDVFSWSIPFLAEKVISLMANILKQTADDVDEDDASTAVSEVASAKDKMVKFGKIKTKIKTFARMQKMFSTLKNESEMLLKIKGMSPDGKIPRGLLLEGRPAIKDSFKEFSRAAELDKVNERLPIKKK
;
A
#
# COMPACT_ATOMS: atom_id res chain seq x y z
N GLN A 1 -15.45 5.91 -17.95
CA GLN A 1 -14.71 7.19 -17.93
C GLN A 1 -14.11 7.38 -19.30
N SER A 2 -14.06 8.61 -19.80
CA SER A 2 -13.19 8.98 -20.92
C SER A 2 -11.77 9.16 -20.39
N GLU A 3 -10.76 8.85 -21.20
CA GLU A 3 -9.39 9.24 -20.89
C GLU A 3 -9.27 10.78 -20.93
N HIS A 4 -8.48 11.34 -20.02
CA HIS A 4 -8.16 12.76 -20.00
C HIS A 4 -6.70 12.95 -20.43
N PRO A 5 -6.34 14.08 -21.08
CA PRO A 5 -4.95 14.41 -21.32
C PRO A 5 -4.15 14.47 -20.01
N TYR A 6 -2.86 14.19 -20.09
CA TYR A 6 -1.93 14.39 -18.98
C TYR A 6 -1.43 15.83 -18.96
N PHE A 7 -1.29 16.40 -17.76
CA PHE A 7 -0.73 17.73 -17.52
C PHE A 7 0.30 17.63 -16.39
N LEU A 8 1.34 18.46 -16.44
CA LEU A 8 2.30 18.59 -15.34
C LEU A 8 1.62 19.28 -14.13
N PRO A 9 2.12 19.03 -12.90
CA PRO A 9 1.72 19.79 -11.71
C PRO A 9 1.80 21.30 -11.94
N ASP A 10 0.85 22.05 -11.38
CA ASP A 10 0.71 23.51 -11.52
C ASP A 10 0.73 24.05 -12.97
N GLN A 11 0.43 23.20 -13.96
CA GLN A 11 0.50 23.48 -15.40
C GLN A 11 1.91 23.93 -15.87
N LEU A 12 2.97 23.45 -15.19
CA LEU A 12 4.34 23.79 -15.52
C LEU A 12 4.72 23.38 -16.96
N ASP A 13 5.58 24.17 -17.60
CA ASP A 13 6.11 23.83 -18.92
C ASP A 13 7.26 22.81 -18.83
N VAL A 14 7.52 22.11 -19.95
CA VAL A 14 8.53 21.05 -20.00
C VAL A 14 9.96 21.57 -19.77
N PHE A 15 10.28 22.83 -20.11
CA PHE A 15 11.61 23.39 -19.90
C PHE A 15 11.84 23.75 -18.44
N SER A 16 10.94 24.46 -17.77
CA SER A 16 11.07 24.74 -16.33
C SER A 16 11.10 23.46 -15.49
N TRP A 17 10.42 22.40 -15.93
CA TRP A 17 10.44 21.11 -15.24
C TRP A 17 11.74 20.33 -15.43
N SER A 18 12.33 20.38 -16.63
CA SER A 18 13.51 19.54 -16.98
C SER A 18 14.86 20.21 -16.77
N ILE A 19 14.97 21.54 -16.86
CA ILE A 19 16.24 22.27 -16.76
C ILE A 19 16.98 22.00 -15.43
N PRO A 20 16.34 21.99 -14.24
CA PRO A 20 17.04 21.70 -12.98
C PRO A 20 17.67 20.30 -12.96
N PHE A 21 16.93 19.29 -13.43
CA PHE A 21 17.42 17.91 -13.54
C PHE A 21 18.54 17.77 -14.58
N LEU A 22 18.41 18.43 -15.74
CA LEU A 22 19.42 18.42 -16.78
C LEU A 22 20.75 19.00 -16.27
N ALA A 23 20.71 20.14 -15.58
CA ALA A 23 21.88 20.75 -14.97
C ALA A 23 22.52 19.81 -13.92
N GLU A 24 21.71 19.23 -13.03
CA GLU A 24 22.18 18.26 -12.03
C GLU A 24 22.89 17.05 -12.67
N LYS A 25 22.30 16.46 -13.73
CA LYS A 25 22.88 15.26 -14.37
C LYS A 25 24.09 15.55 -15.23
N VAL A 26 24.20 16.73 -15.87
CA VAL A 26 25.43 17.14 -16.56
C VAL A 26 26.57 17.34 -15.55
N ILE A 27 26.31 18.01 -14.42
CA ILE A 27 27.30 18.22 -13.36
C ILE A 27 27.70 16.89 -12.70
N SER A 28 26.73 16.01 -12.42
CA SER A 28 26.98 14.67 -11.86
C SER A 28 27.79 13.79 -12.82
N LEU A 29 27.54 13.85 -14.13
CA LEU A 29 28.34 13.14 -15.13
C LEU A 29 29.80 13.64 -15.14
N MET A 30 30.02 14.96 -15.10
CA MET A 30 31.36 15.54 -15.00
C MET A 30 32.08 15.11 -13.70
N ALA A 31 31.38 15.13 -12.57
CA ALA A 31 31.92 14.67 -11.28
C ALA A 31 32.27 13.17 -11.31
N ASN A 32 31.45 12.33 -11.94
CA ASN A 32 31.71 10.89 -12.06
C ASN A 32 32.92 10.60 -12.95
N ILE A 33 33.13 11.34 -14.05
CA ILE A 33 34.33 11.23 -14.89
C ILE A 33 35.60 11.55 -14.08
N LEU A 34 35.55 12.58 -13.22
CA LEU A 34 36.64 12.94 -12.32
C LEU A 34 36.86 11.95 -11.16
N LYS A 35 35.82 11.22 -10.75
CA LYS A 35 35.90 10.18 -9.70
C LYS A 35 36.38 8.83 -10.23
N GLN A 36 36.03 8.47 -11.47
CA GLN A 36 36.51 7.23 -12.08
C GLN A 36 38.04 7.25 -12.30
N THR A 37 38.66 8.42 -12.39
CA THR A 37 40.13 8.57 -12.39
C THR A 37 40.79 8.44 -11.01
N ALA A 38 40.09 7.95 -9.96
CA ALA A 38 40.58 8.03 -8.58
C ALA A 38 40.35 6.82 -7.64
N ASP A 39 39.44 5.87 -7.96
CA ASP A 39 38.75 5.07 -6.91
C ASP A 39 38.67 3.55 -7.19
N ASP A 40 39.63 2.97 -7.91
CA ASP A 40 39.69 1.53 -8.23
C ASP A 40 40.15 0.64 -7.04
N VAL A 41 39.27 0.41 -6.04
CA VAL A 41 39.46 -0.62 -5.00
C VAL A 41 38.13 -1.22 -4.49
N ASP A 42 38.05 -2.56 -4.48
CA ASP A 42 36.96 -3.40 -3.95
C ASP A 42 36.91 -3.39 -2.38
N GLU A 43 36.01 -4.05 -1.62
CA GLU A 43 35.27 -5.33 -1.72
C GLU A 43 33.96 -5.29 -0.86
N ASP A 44 33.12 -6.34 -0.88
CA ASP A 44 32.31 -6.79 0.30
C ASP A 44 31.64 -8.18 0.09
N ASP A 45 31.30 -8.90 1.17
CA ASP A 45 30.96 -10.36 1.17
C ASP A 45 29.65 -10.78 1.93
N ALA A 46 29.26 -12.05 1.78
CA ALA A 46 28.40 -12.98 2.55
C ALA A 46 27.69 -12.57 3.90
N SER A 47 26.61 -13.22 4.39
CA SER A 47 25.58 -14.15 3.85
C SER A 47 24.54 -14.56 4.94
N THR A 48 23.54 -15.40 4.60
CA THR A 48 22.92 -16.49 5.45
C THR A 48 22.04 -16.19 6.69
N ALA A 49 20.84 -16.81 6.80
CA ALA A 49 20.21 -17.36 8.05
C ALA A 49 18.85 -18.09 7.80
N VAL A 50 18.29 -18.82 8.80
CA VAL A 50 17.18 -19.82 8.64
C VAL A 50 16.17 -19.88 9.83
N SER A 51 15.08 -20.67 9.72
CA SER A 51 13.97 -20.88 10.70
C SER A 51 13.52 -22.38 10.73
N GLU A 52 12.53 -22.94 11.47
CA GLU A 52 11.45 -22.52 12.42
C GLU A 52 11.13 -23.76 13.36
N VAL A 53 10.03 -24.13 14.07
CA VAL A 53 8.62 -23.73 14.38
C VAL A 53 8.08 -24.56 15.61
N ALA A 54 6.89 -24.22 16.18
CA ALA A 54 5.96 -25.12 16.94
C ALA A 54 6.32 -25.53 18.42
N SER A 55 5.49 -26.18 19.26
CA SER A 55 4.02 -26.27 19.51
C SER A 55 3.72 -27.21 20.72
N ALA A 56 2.60 -27.06 21.45
CA ALA A 56 2.07 -28.10 22.37
C ALA A 56 0.53 -28.07 22.57
N LYS A 57 -0.10 -29.22 22.89
CA LYS A 57 -1.56 -29.41 23.16
C LYS A 57 -1.82 -30.63 24.06
N ASP A 58 -2.81 -30.56 24.97
CA ASP A 58 -4.05 -31.38 24.99
C ASP A 58 -4.80 -31.31 26.34
N LYS A 59 -6.14 -31.12 26.28
CA LYS A 59 -7.16 -31.29 27.35
C LYS A 59 -8.58 -31.40 26.73
N MET A 60 -8.79 -32.22 25.68
CA MET A 60 -9.85 -31.90 24.70
C MET A 60 -11.28 -32.51 24.88
N VAL A 61 -11.44 -33.73 25.39
CA VAL A 61 -12.56 -34.62 24.97
C VAL A 61 -13.97 -34.34 25.56
N LYS A 62 -14.23 -34.50 26.88
CA LYS A 62 -15.63 -34.57 27.41
C LYS A 62 -16.42 -33.26 27.35
N PHE A 63 -15.76 -32.10 27.35
CA PHE A 63 -16.40 -30.82 27.00
C PHE A 63 -16.97 -30.80 25.56
N GLY A 64 -16.55 -31.74 24.71
CA GLY A 64 -16.67 -31.75 23.25
C GLY A 64 -18.05 -31.42 22.68
N LYS A 65 -19.17 -31.90 23.25
CA LYS A 65 -20.51 -31.63 22.67
C LYS A 65 -20.93 -30.17 22.81
N ILE A 66 -20.86 -29.61 24.02
CA ILE A 66 -21.14 -28.19 24.28
C ILE A 66 -20.06 -27.30 23.64
N LYS A 67 -18.79 -27.70 23.76
CA LYS A 67 -17.65 -27.06 23.08
C LYS A 67 -17.81 -27.06 21.56
N THR A 68 -18.49 -28.03 20.95
CA THR A 68 -18.81 -28.03 19.51
C THR A 68 -19.89 -27.01 19.18
N LYS A 69 -20.98 -26.92 19.95
CA LYS A 69 -22.01 -25.87 19.75
C LYS A 69 -21.43 -24.46 19.96
N ILE A 70 -20.59 -24.27 20.97
CA ILE A 70 -19.88 -23.00 21.20
C ILE A 70 -18.87 -22.73 20.07
N LYS A 71 -18.15 -23.75 19.57
CA LYS A 71 -17.19 -23.63 18.47
C LYS A 71 -17.86 -23.36 17.11
N THR A 72 -19.07 -23.87 16.86
CA THR A 72 -19.85 -23.48 15.67
C THR A 72 -20.40 -22.07 15.80
N PHE A 73 -20.92 -21.68 16.97
CA PHE A 73 -21.35 -20.29 17.20
C PHE A 73 -20.19 -19.29 17.07
N ALA A 74 -19.04 -19.56 17.69
CA ALA A 74 -17.84 -18.72 17.57
C ALA A 74 -17.27 -18.68 16.13
N ARG A 75 -17.41 -19.76 15.35
CA ARG A 75 -17.11 -19.77 13.91
C ARG A 75 -18.07 -18.85 13.14
N MET A 76 -19.38 -18.90 13.41
CA MET A 76 -20.36 -18.02 12.80
C MET A 76 -20.13 -16.56 13.19
N GLN A 77 -19.88 -16.25 14.46
CA GLN A 77 -19.52 -14.91 14.94
C GLN A 77 -18.26 -14.38 14.24
N LYS A 78 -17.22 -15.21 14.09
CA LYS A 78 -16.01 -14.84 13.34
C LYS A 78 -16.31 -14.63 11.85
N MET A 79 -17.18 -15.44 11.24
CA MET A 79 -17.61 -15.29 9.85
C MET A 79 -18.36 -13.97 9.63
N PHE A 80 -19.38 -13.68 10.45
CA PHE A 80 -20.13 -12.41 10.41
C PHE A 80 -19.23 -11.20 10.68
N SER A 81 -18.26 -11.31 11.61
CA SER A 81 -17.26 -10.26 11.81
C SER A 81 -16.38 -10.05 10.58
N THR A 82 -15.88 -11.12 9.91
CA THR A 82 -15.13 -10.93 8.66
C THR A 82 -16.00 -10.32 7.55
N LEU A 83 -17.25 -10.75 7.41
CA LEU A 83 -18.17 -10.24 6.39
C LEU A 83 -18.52 -8.75 6.63
N LYS A 84 -18.75 -8.36 7.88
CA LYS A 84 -18.93 -6.96 8.26
C LYS A 84 -17.69 -6.14 7.89
N ASN A 85 -16.51 -6.54 8.38
CA ASN A 85 -15.27 -5.81 8.14
C ASN A 85 -14.96 -5.69 6.63
N GLU A 86 -15.23 -6.73 5.84
CA GLU A 86 -15.07 -6.73 4.40
C GLU A 86 -16.10 -5.83 3.69
N SER A 87 -17.35 -5.79 4.14
CA SER A 87 -18.35 -4.82 3.65
C SER A 87 -17.98 -3.37 3.97
N GLU A 88 -17.38 -3.09 5.13
CA GLU A 88 -16.92 -1.75 5.51
C GLU A 88 -15.69 -1.32 4.70
N MET A 89 -14.74 -2.23 4.44
CA MET A 89 -13.60 -1.97 3.54
C MET A 89 -14.08 -1.70 2.11
N LEU A 90 -15.00 -2.51 1.57
CA LEU A 90 -15.57 -2.30 0.24
C LEU A 90 -16.40 -1.01 0.13
N LEU A 91 -17.12 -0.62 1.18
CA LEU A 91 -17.87 0.65 1.21
C LEU A 91 -16.92 1.87 1.17
N LYS A 92 -15.80 1.83 1.91
CA LYS A 92 -14.78 2.87 1.87
C LYS A 92 -14.13 2.96 0.49
N ILE A 93 -13.69 1.83 -0.08
CA ILE A 93 -13.11 1.77 -1.44
C ILE A 93 -14.11 2.32 -2.48
N LYS A 94 -15.39 1.92 -2.41
CA LYS A 94 -16.43 2.42 -3.32
C LYS A 94 -16.66 3.92 -3.18
N GLY A 95 -16.73 4.45 -1.95
CA GLY A 95 -17.01 5.86 -1.68
C GLY A 95 -15.92 6.83 -2.14
N MET A 96 -14.69 6.31 -2.31
CA MET A 96 -13.50 7.07 -2.69
C MET A 96 -13.08 6.80 -4.15
N SER A 97 -13.75 5.87 -4.84
CA SER A 97 -13.47 5.55 -6.25
C SER A 97 -14.11 6.59 -7.18
N PRO A 98 -13.39 7.17 -8.17
CA PRO A 98 -13.87 8.30 -8.98
C PRO A 98 -15.04 8.00 -9.95
N ASP A 99 -15.56 6.78 -9.97
CA ASP A 99 -16.75 6.36 -10.71
C ASP A 99 -17.90 5.90 -9.77
N GLY A 100 -17.75 6.06 -8.45
CA GLY A 100 -18.69 5.62 -7.41
C GLY A 100 -18.93 4.11 -7.36
N LYS A 101 -18.06 3.33 -8.01
CA LYS A 101 -18.15 1.86 -8.17
C LYS A 101 -16.88 1.20 -7.63
N ILE A 102 -17.02 -0.03 -7.16
CA ILE A 102 -15.87 -0.85 -6.76
C ILE A 102 -15.00 -1.12 -8.00
N PRO A 103 -13.66 -1.02 -7.93
CA PRO A 103 -12.78 -1.33 -9.05
C PRO A 103 -13.05 -2.70 -9.66
N ARG A 104 -13.01 -2.78 -11.00
CA ARG A 104 -13.17 -4.05 -11.73
C ARG A 104 -12.00 -4.98 -11.39
N GLY A 105 -12.26 -6.28 -11.25
CA GLY A 105 -11.24 -7.27 -10.84
C GLY A 105 -11.09 -7.44 -9.33
N LEU A 106 -11.22 -6.38 -8.52
CA LEU A 106 -10.94 -6.42 -7.07
C LEU A 106 -11.74 -7.50 -6.29
N LEU A 107 -12.99 -7.76 -6.68
CA LEU A 107 -13.81 -8.82 -6.07
C LEU A 107 -13.48 -10.24 -6.57
N LEU A 108 -12.81 -10.36 -7.73
CA LEU A 108 -12.37 -11.62 -8.32
C LEU A 108 -11.03 -12.08 -7.70
N GLU A 109 -10.13 -11.14 -7.44
CA GLU A 109 -8.87 -11.34 -6.69
C GLU A 109 -9.14 -11.56 -5.19
N GLY A 110 -10.24 -11.00 -4.68
CA GLY A 110 -10.82 -11.35 -3.39
C GLY A 110 -10.07 -10.79 -2.18
N ARG A 111 -10.03 -11.58 -1.10
CA ARG A 111 -9.64 -11.12 0.25
C ARG A 111 -8.23 -10.51 0.41
N PRO A 112 -7.15 -10.90 -0.31
CA PRO A 112 -5.89 -10.18 -0.22
C PRO A 112 -6.00 -8.80 -0.90
N ALA A 113 -6.41 -8.76 -2.17
CA ALA A 113 -6.52 -7.51 -2.94
C ALA A 113 -7.44 -6.47 -2.26
N ILE A 114 -8.60 -6.87 -1.72
CA ILE A 114 -9.49 -5.97 -0.96
C ILE A 114 -8.77 -5.32 0.24
N LYS A 115 -7.85 -6.04 0.92
CA LYS A 115 -7.05 -5.47 2.01
C LYS A 115 -5.91 -4.60 1.52
N ASP A 116 -5.25 -5.00 0.44
CA ASP A 116 -4.07 -4.30 -0.05
C ASP A 116 -4.44 -3.00 -0.76
N SER A 117 -5.50 -2.99 -1.60
CA SER A 117 -6.13 -1.75 -2.07
C SER A 117 -6.70 -0.91 -0.93
N PHE A 118 -7.17 -1.50 0.18
CA PHE A 118 -7.57 -0.73 1.36
C PHE A 118 -6.39 -0.07 2.08
N LYS A 119 -5.21 -0.72 2.15
CA LYS A 119 -3.97 -0.11 2.68
C LYS A 119 -3.49 1.03 1.78
N GLU A 120 -3.43 0.79 0.48
CA GLU A 120 -3.02 1.75 -0.54
C GLU A 120 -3.93 2.99 -0.52
N PHE A 121 -5.24 2.77 -0.52
CA PHE A 121 -6.23 3.83 -0.32
C PHE A 121 -5.99 4.59 1.01
N SER A 122 -5.81 3.87 2.13
CA SER A 122 -5.62 4.52 3.44
C SER A 122 -4.35 5.36 3.49
N ARG A 123 -3.28 4.92 2.82
CA ARG A 123 -2.02 5.66 2.65
C ARG A 123 -2.21 6.90 1.79
N ALA A 124 -2.96 6.81 0.69
CA ALA A 124 -3.27 7.96 -0.16
C ALA A 124 -4.08 9.02 0.62
N ALA A 125 -5.12 8.60 1.34
CA ALA A 125 -5.92 9.50 2.18
C ALA A 125 -5.12 10.12 3.34
N GLU A 126 -4.17 9.39 3.94
CA GLU A 126 -3.30 9.93 4.98
C GLU A 126 -2.34 11.01 4.45
N LEU A 127 -1.85 10.86 3.22
CA LEU A 127 -1.02 11.86 2.54
C LEU A 127 -1.84 13.10 2.14
N ASP A 128 -3.05 12.90 1.61
CA ASP A 128 -3.92 14.01 1.14
C ASP A 128 -4.62 14.79 2.27
N LYS A 129 -4.59 14.27 3.50
CA LYS A 129 -5.13 14.89 4.75
C LYS A 129 -4.61 16.30 5.06
N VAL A 130 -3.63 16.83 4.33
CA VAL A 130 -3.23 18.25 4.39
C VAL A 130 -4.07 19.10 3.43
N ASN A 131 -4.38 18.59 2.25
CA ASN A 131 -5.13 19.25 1.18
C ASN A 131 -6.64 19.28 1.46
N GLU A 132 -7.18 18.28 2.16
CA GLU A 132 -8.57 18.27 2.65
C GLU A 132 -8.90 19.39 3.67
N ARG A 133 -7.89 20.11 4.19
CA ARG A 133 -8.07 21.15 5.20
C ARG A 133 -8.48 22.47 4.58
N LEU A 134 -9.22 23.29 5.33
CA LEU A 134 -9.50 24.68 4.94
C LEU A 134 -8.19 25.44 4.68
N PRO A 135 -7.96 25.98 3.47
CA PRO A 135 -6.74 26.72 3.17
C PRO A 135 -6.56 27.94 4.07
N ILE A 136 -5.32 28.17 4.53
CA ILE A 136 -4.98 29.33 5.35
C ILE A 136 -5.09 30.59 4.48
N LYS A 137 -5.87 31.58 4.93
CA LYS A 137 -5.95 32.89 4.28
C LYS A 137 -4.56 33.54 4.34
N LYS A 138 -4.01 33.89 3.18
CA LYS A 138 -2.83 34.78 3.09
C LYS A 138 -3.20 36.13 3.73
N LYS A 139 -2.25 36.71 4.46
CA LYS A 139 -2.32 38.09 4.97
C LYS A 139 -1.83 39.05 3.90
#